data_AF-A0A5K1HDW5-F1
#
_entry.id   AF-A0A5K1HDW5-F1
#
_cell.length_a   1.000
_cell.length_b   1.000
_cell.length_c   1.000
_cell.angle_alpha   90.00
_cell.angle_beta   90.00
_cell.angle_gamma   90.00
#
_symmetry.space_group_name_H-M   'P 1'
#
loop_
_entity.id
_entity.type
_entity.pdbx_description
1 polymer ?
#
loop_
_entity_poly.entity_id
_entity_poly.type
_entity_poly.pdbx_seq_one_letter_code
_entity_poly.pdbx_strand_id
1 'polypeptide(L)'
;GLVGTNEKESKCCGIVGMVMKTPITKEQQAKMDKATYRYSLEEFLCEGVELLKNRGYDSAGVFTLAGSTQTGRLVKYAEQGLKQAGCINKVVEEVMQETGVATSGIAHTRWATCGEKVDRNSHPHFDESRQIYL
;
A
#
# COMPACT_ATOMS: atom_id res chain seq x y z
N GLY A 1 -8.07 -18.89 35.41
CA GLY A 1 -7.15 -18.22 34.48
C GLY A 1 -7.64 -18.49 33.08
N LEU A 2 -8.06 -17.45 32.35
CA LEU A 2 -8.46 -17.59 30.95
C LEU A 2 -7.19 -17.80 30.13
N VAL A 3 -7.08 -18.98 29.52
CA VAL A 3 -6.02 -19.31 28.56
C VAL A 3 -6.28 -18.44 27.34
N GLY A 4 -5.45 -17.41 27.17
CA GLY A 4 -5.44 -16.59 25.96
C GLY A 4 -5.27 -17.48 24.76
N THR A 5 -6.23 -17.42 23.84
CA THR A 5 -6.16 -18.09 22.55
C THR A 5 -4.87 -17.66 21.87
N ASN A 6 -4.05 -18.64 21.52
CA ASN A 6 -2.78 -18.48 20.86
C ASN A 6 -3.05 -17.83 19.48
N GLU A 7 -3.01 -16.49 19.40
CA GLU A 7 -3.04 -15.74 18.15
C GLU A 7 -1.80 -16.13 17.35
N LYS A 8 -1.91 -17.17 16.53
CA LYS A 8 -0.89 -17.50 15.55
C LYS A 8 -0.80 -16.33 14.57
N GLU A 9 0.16 -15.43 14.79
CA GLU A 9 0.62 -14.47 13.79
C GLU A 9 0.84 -15.22 12.48
N SER A 10 -0.07 -15.00 11.53
CA SER A 10 -0.03 -15.68 10.24
C SER A 10 0.93 -14.93 9.35
N LYS A 11 2.20 -15.35 9.33
CA LYS A 11 3.29 -14.78 8.52
C LYS A 11 3.01 -14.95 7.03
N CYS A 12 2.29 -14.02 6.44
CA CYS A 12 1.98 -14.05 5.01
C CYS A 12 1.97 -12.66 4.38
N CYS A 13 2.31 -12.62 3.09
CA CYS A 13 2.16 -11.43 2.28
C CYS A 13 0.68 -11.05 2.14
N GLY A 14 0.42 -9.77 1.90
CA GLY A 14 -0.91 -9.25 1.58
C GLY A 14 -0.87 -8.36 0.36
N ILE A 15 -1.93 -8.39 -0.45
CA ILE A 15 -2.08 -7.60 -1.67
C ILE A 15 -3.40 -6.85 -1.60
N VAL A 16 -3.37 -5.58 -2.03
CA VAL A 16 -4.54 -4.73 -2.21
C VAL A 16 -4.46 -4.13 -3.61
N GLY A 17 -5.58 -4.08 -4.33
CA GLY A 17 -5.64 -3.46 -5.64
C GLY A 17 -6.92 -2.68 -5.79
N MET A 18 -6.86 -1.56 -6.52
CA MET A 18 -8.02 -0.74 -6.82
C MET A 18 -7.91 -0.18 -8.23
N VAL A 19 -9.05 -0.12 -8.91
CA VAL A 19 -9.23 0.58 -10.18
C VAL A 19 -10.52 1.40 -10.09
N MET A 20 -10.46 2.65 -10.51
CA MET A 20 -11.58 3.58 -10.52
C MET A 20 -11.64 4.32 -11.86
N LYS A 21 -12.85 4.73 -12.25
CA LYS A 21 -13.09 5.38 -13.54
C LYS A 21 -12.52 6.80 -13.62
N THR A 22 -12.58 7.52 -12.51
CA THR A 22 -12.10 8.90 -12.39
C THR A 22 -11.45 9.05 -11.02
N PRO A 23 -10.34 9.80 -10.92
CA PRO A 23 -9.75 10.09 -9.63
C PRO A 23 -10.73 10.94 -8.81
N ILE A 24 -10.73 10.74 -7.49
CA ILE A 24 -11.50 11.55 -6.55
C ILE A 24 -10.53 12.54 -5.91
N THR A 25 -10.67 13.83 -6.24
CA THR A 25 -9.84 14.87 -5.63
C THR A 25 -10.24 15.14 -4.18
N LYS A 26 -9.36 15.77 -3.41
CA LYS A 26 -9.65 16.18 -2.03
C LYS A 26 -10.90 17.07 -1.94
N GLU A 27 -11.09 17.97 -2.91
CA GLU A 27 -12.24 18.87 -2.96
C GLU A 27 -13.54 18.12 -3.26
N GLN A 28 -13.49 17.11 -4.13
CA GLN A 28 -14.65 16.26 -4.44
C GLN A 28 -15.01 15.41 -3.23
N GLN A 29 -14.03 14.77 -2.62
CA GLN A 29 -14.18 13.96 -1.41
C GLN A 29 -14.83 14.74 -0.25
N ALA A 30 -14.38 15.98 -0.02
CA ALA A 30 -14.92 16.84 1.03
C ALA A 30 -16.42 17.15 0.87
N LYS A 31 -16.96 17.05 -0.36
CA LYS A 31 -18.36 17.35 -0.70
C LYS A 31 -19.27 16.11 -0.72
N MET A 32 -18.71 14.90 -0.59
CA MET A 32 -19.49 13.65 -0.62
C MET A 32 -20.13 13.34 0.74
N ASP A 33 -21.33 12.75 0.72
CA ASP A 33 -22.02 12.22 1.91
C ASP A 33 -21.27 11.00 2.49
N LYS A 34 -21.23 10.88 3.83
CA LYS A 34 -20.50 9.83 4.58
C LYS A 34 -20.99 8.43 4.28
N ALA A 35 -22.21 8.29 3.77
CA ALA A 35 -22.77 7.00 3.38
C ALA A 35 -22.21 6.43 2.06
N THR A 36 -21.55 7.22 1.21
CA THR A 36 -21.03 6.78 -0.10
C THR A 36 -19.50 6.78 -0.11
N TYR A 37 -18.89 5.71 -0.63
CA TYR A 37 -17.45 5.43 -0.68
C TYR A 37 -16.58 6.70 -0.82
N ARG A 38 -15.79 7.00 0.22
CA ARG A 38 -15.11 8.30 0.39
C ARG A 38 -13.63 8.30 0.00
N TYR A 39 -13.03 7.19 -0.36
CA TYR A 39 -11.56 7.14 -0.49
C TYR A 39 -11.10 7.60 -1.87
N SER A 40 -10.08 8.45 -1.89
CA SER A 40 -9.14 8.46 -3.02
C SER A 40 -8.49 7.09 -3.15
N LEU A 41 -7.98 6.76 -4.33
CA LEU A 41 -7.37 5.46 -4.56
C LEU A 41 -6.17 5.22 -3.65
N GLU A 42 -5.37 6.25 -3.45
CA GLU A 42 -4.19 6.24 -2.60
C GLU A 42 -4.55 5.94 -1.14
N GLU A 43 -5.60 6.58 -0.61
CA GLU A 43 -6.10 6.30 0.75
C GLU A 43 -6.59 4.86 0.89
N PHE A 44 -7.34 4.37 -0.10
CA PHE A 44 -7.84 3.00 -0.06
C PHE A 44 -6.71 1.97 -0.03
N LEU A 45 -5.68 2.16 -0.84
CA LEU A 45 -4.49 1.29 -0.84
C LEU A 45 -3.74 1.35 0.49
N CYS A 46 -3.53 2.55 1.03
CA CYS A 46 -2.87 2.75 2.32
C CYS A 46 -3.63 2.09 3.48
N GLU A 47 -4.94 2.30 3.57
CA GLU A 47 -5.79 1.66 4.58
C GLU A 47 -5.76 0.13 4.43
N GLY A 48 -5.81 -0.37 3.20
CA GLY A 48 -5.67 -1.79 2.93
C GLY A 48 -4.35 -2.37 3.44
N VAL A 49 -3.22 -1.69 3.21
CA VAL A 49 -1.90 -2.10 3.74
C VAL A 49 -1.88 -2.11 5.27
N GLU A 50 -2.47 -1.10 5.91
CA GLU A 50 -2.57 -1.04 7.37
C GLU A 50 -3.42 -2.18 7.94
N LEU A 51 -4.52 -2.55 7.29
CA LEU A 51 -5.36 -3.69 7.69
C LEU A 51 -4.60 -5.03 7.57
N LEU A 52 -3.63 -5.11 6.67
CA LEU A 52 -2.80 -6.31 6.46
C LEU A 52 -1.63 -6.42 7.45
N LYS A 53 -1.36 -5.41 8.29
CA LYS A 53 -0.20 -5.38 9.20
C LYS A 53 -0.13 -6.57 10.16
N ASN A 54 -1.29 -7.09 10.60
CA ASN A 54 -1.38 -8.17 11.58
C ASN A 54 -0.97 -9.55 11.00
N ARG A 55 -0.65 -9.63 9.70
CA ARG A 55 -0.11 -10.84 9.04
C ARG A 55 1.43 -10.88 9.06
N GLY A 56 2.07 -9.90 9.69
CA GLY A 56 3.53 -9.78 9.71
C GLY A 56 4.08 -9.31 8.36
N TYR A 57 5.14 -8.51 8.42
CA TYR A 57 5.81 -7.96 7.24
C TYR A 57 7.26 -7.61 7.58
N ASP A 58 8.08 -7.51 6.54
CA ASP A 58 9.40 -6.88 6.58
C ASP A 58 9.58 -5.80 5.52
N SER A 59 8.59 -5.60 4.66
CA SER A 59 8.52 -4.44 3.78
C SER A 59 7.10 -4.20 3.29
N ALA A 60 6.82 -2.98 2.86
CA ALA A 60 5.59 -2.61 2.18
C ALA A 60 5.88 -1.73 0.96
N GLY A 61 4.95 -1.69 0.03
CA GLY A 61 5.01 -0.75 -1.09
C GLY A 61 3.68 -0.58 -1.79
N VAL A 62 3.58 0.52 -2.52
CA VAL A 62 2.41 0.99 -3.25
C VAL A 62 2.87 1.48 -4.62
N PHE A 63 2.18 1.05 -5.67
CA PHE A 63 2.28 1.62 -7.00
C PHE A 63 0.94 2.23 -7.39
N THR A 64 0.96 3.46 -7.89
CA THR A 64 -0.23 4.15 -8.40
C THR A 64 0.02 4.67 -9.82
N LEU A 65 -1.04 4.75 -10.60
CA LEU A 65 -1.04 5.28 -11.96
C LEU A 65 -2.02 6.44 -12.05
N ALA A 66 -1.51 7.63 -12.37
CA ALA A 66 -2.29 8.83 -12.58
C ALA A 66 -3.12 8.71 -13.88
N GLY A 67 -4.44 8.81 -13.77
CA GLY A 67 -5.34 8.49 -14.89
C GLY A 67 -5.25 9.46 -16.07
N SER A 68 -4.87 10.70 -15.84
CA SER A 68 -4.79 11.75 -16.87
C SER A 68 -3.48 11.72 -17.66
N THR A 69 -2.35 11.42 -16.99
CA THR A 69 -1.01 11.50 -17.57
C THR A 69 -0.40 10.13 -17.84
N GLN A 70 -1.00 9.05 -17.32
CA GLN A 70 -0.41 7.71 -17.26
C GLN A 70 0.97 7.71 -16.58
N THR A 71 1.20 8.65 -15.66
CA THR A 71 2.43 8.70 -14.87
C THR A 71 2.30 7.72 -13.71
N GLY A 72 3.25 6.78 -13.62
CA GLY A 72 3.35 5.83 -12.52
C GLY A 72 4.17 6.40 -11.36
N ARG A 73 3.74 6.11 -10.12
CA ARG A 73 4.47 6.45 -8.90
C ARG A 73 4.64 5.18 -8.06
N LEU A 74 5.88 4.84 -7.75
CA LEU A 74 6.24 3.69 -6.91
C LEU A 74 6.85 4.17 -5.60
N VAL A 75 6.24 3.77 -4.48
CA VAL A 75 6.74 4.04 -3.13
C VAL A 75 6.91 2.71 -2.42
N LYS A 76 8.09 2.43 -1.88
CA LYS A 76 8.33 1.17 -1.15
C LYS A 76 9.44 1.29 -0.13
N TYR A 77 9.23 0.64 1.01
CA TYR A 77 10.13 0.66 2.15
C TYR A 77 10.23 -0.71 2.78
N ALA A 78 11.43 -1.12 3.16
CA ALA A 78 11.70 -2.23 4.05
C ALA A 78 11.76 -1.76 5.51
N GLU A 79 11.47 -2.68 6.42
CA GLU A 79 11.45 -2.46 7.86
C GLU A 79 12.86 -2.33 8.44
N GLN A 80 13.90 -2.72 7.69
CA GLN A 80 15.28 -2.73 8.16
C GLN A 80 15.73 -1.33 8.63
N GLY A 81 16.17 -1.26 9.90
CA GLY A 81 16.63 -0.01 10.51
C GLY A 81 15.50 0.91 10.98
N LEU A 82 14.24 0.49 10.89
CA LEU A 82 13.08 1.23 11.37
C LEU A 82 12.55 0.64 12.69
N LYS A 83 11.78 1.43 13.44
CA LYS A 83 10.95 0.91 14.55
C LYS A 83 9.82 0.05 13.97
N GLN A 84 9.27 -0.86 14.77
CA GLN A 84 8.13 -1.69 14.38
C GLN A 84 7.01 -0.86 13.70
N ALA A 85 6.53 -1.33 12.55
CA ALA A 85 5.61 -0.65 11.64
C ALA A 85 6.17 0.56 10.90
N GLY A 86 7.48 0.75 10.90
CA GLY A 86 8.12 1.91 10.31
C GLY A 86 8.00 1.95 8.80
N CYS A 87 8.06 0.80 8.11
CA CYS A 87 7.97 0.78 6.66
C CYS A 87 6.57 1.15 6.16
N ILE A 88 5.52 0.64 6.82
CA ILE A 88 4.14 0.98 6.49
C ILE A 88 3.90 2.47 6.73
N ASN A 89 4.30 3.00 7.88
CA ASN A 89 4.13 4.43 8.19
C ASN A 89 4.80 5.32 7.14
N LYS A 90 6.02 4.97 6.70
CA LYS A 90 6.72 5.69 5.64
C LYS A 90 6.03 5.61 4.29
N VAL A 91 5.55 4.42 3.90
CA VAL A 91 4.78 4.25 2.66
C VAL A 91 3.54 5.13 2.72
N VAL A 92 2.78 5.09 3.81
CA VAL A 92 1.56 5.89 3.97
C VAL A 92 1.88 7.37 3.93
N GLU A 93 2.85 7.83 4.72
CA GLU A 93 3.27 9.24 4.76
C GLU A 93 3.63 9.77 3.36
N GLU A 94 4.47 9.03 2.63
CA GLU A 94 4.91 9.46 1.30
C GLU A 94 3.78 9.38 0.28
N VAL A 95 3.03 8.27 0.21
CA VAL A 95 1.90 8.13 -0.73
C VAL A 95 0.90 9.27 -0.53
N MET A 96 0.57 9.58 0.72
CA MET A 96 -0.41 10.59 1.07
C MET A 96 -0.01 12.04 0.72
N GLN A 97 1.26 12.30 0.36
CA GLN A 97 1.71 13.60 -0.15
C GLN A 97 1.05 13.98 -1.48
N GLU A 98 0.65 12.99 -2.28
CA GLU A 98 0.00 13.19 -3.58
C GLU A 98 -1.17 12.21 -3.69
N THR A 99 -2.39 12.73 -3.54
CA THR A 99 -3.63 11.95 -3.49
C THR A 99 -4.69 12.54 -4.41
N GLY A 100 -5.59 11.69 -4.87
CA GLY A 100 -6.69 12.10 -5.74
C GLY A 100 -6.26 12.36 -7.18
N VAL A 101 -5.18 11.71 -7.62
CA VAL A 101 -4.69 11.76 -9.00
C VAL A 101 -4.73 10.39 -9.66
N ALA A 102 -4.64 9.31 -8.89
CA ALA A 102 -4.60 7.95 -9.39
C ALA A 102 -5.97 7.38 -9.75
N THR A 103 -6.00 6.57 -10.81
CA THR A 103 -7.17 5.79 -11.22
C THR A 103 -6.96 4.29 -11.10
N SER A 104 -5.72 3.84 -10.97
CA SER A 104 -5.41 2.45 -10.65
C SER A 104 -4.18 2.37 -9.77
N GLY A 105 -4.09 1.31 -8.98
CA GLY A 105 -2.89 1.01 -8.22
C GLY A 105 -2.97 -0.31 -7.47
N ILE A 106 -1.81 -0.73 -6.99
CA ILE A 106 -1.62 -1.93 -6.20
C ILE A 106 -0.77 -1.62 -4.98
N ALA A 107 -0.99 -2.35 -3.91
CA ALA A 107 -0.20 -2.27 -2.69
C ALA A 107 0.10 -3.67 -2.18
N HIS A 108 1.26 -3.82 -1.54
CA HIS A 108 1.75 -5.11 -1.11
C HIS A 108 2.46 -5.00 0.25
N THR A 109 2.17 -5.94 1.16
CA THR A 109 3.00 -6.22 2.34
C THR A 109 3.77 -7.53 2.11
N ARG A 110 5.09 -7.50 2.26
CA ARG A 110 5.96 -8.65 1.99
C ARG A 110 6.45 -9.26 3.29
N TRP A 111 6.45 -10.59 3.32
CA TRP A 111 7.20 -11.39 4.28
C TRP A 111 8.30 -12.16 3.54
N ALA A 112 9.55 -11.78 3.72
CA ALA A 112 10.70 -12.36 3.05
C ALA A 112 10.94 -13.80 3.50
N THR A 113 10.83 -14.73 2.55
CA THR A 113 11.29 -16.13 2.70
C THR A 113 12.67 -16.35 2.06
N CYS A 114 13.01 -15.52 1.07
CA CYS A 114 14.30 -15.50 0.38
C CYS A 114 14.73 -14.05 0.10
N GLY A 115 16.05 -13.80 0.12
CA GLY A 115 16.62 -12.48 -0.13
C GLY A 115 16.55 -11.52 1.06
N GLU A 116 17.38 -10.49 1.02
CA GLU A 116 17.49 -9.50 2.10
C GLU A 116 16.25 -8.61 2.21
N LYS A 117 16.04 -8.04 3.41
CA LYS A 117 14.93 -7.15 3.76
C LYS A 117 15.30 -5.69 3.42
N VAL A 118 15.42 -5.41 2.13
CA VAL A 118 15.82 -4.09 1.58
C VAL A 118 14.77 -3.55 0.62
N ASP A 119 14.68 -2.22 0.46
CA ASP A 119 13.66 -1.54 -0.36
C ASP A 119 13.57 -2.09 -1.79
N ARG A 120 14.72 -2.45 -2.39
CA ARG A 120 14.78 -3.03 -3.73
C ARG A 120 13.99 -4.33 -3.84
N ASN A 121 14.01 -5.16 -2.79
CA ASN A 121 13.34 -6.46 -2.71
C ASN A 121 11.88 -6.34 -2.26
N SER A 122 11.43 -5.15 -1.88
CA SER A 122 10.03 -4.87 -1.59
C SER A 122 9.20 -4.85 -2.87
N HIS A 123 7.99 -5.42 -2.80
CA HIS A 123 6.97 -5.29 -3.83
C HIS A 123 6.30 -3.90 -3.74
N PRO A 124 5.78 -3.34 -4.86
CA PRO A 124 5.80 -3.91 -6.20
C PRO A 124 7.17 -3.90 -6.91
N HIS A 125 7.42 -4.95 -7.69
CA HIS A 125 8.49 -5.04 -8.69
C HIS A 125 7.99 -4.62 -10.07
N PHE A 126 8.90 -4.26 -10.97
CA PHE A 126 8.55 -3.91 -12.34
C PHE A 126 9.39 -4.69 -13.36
N ASP A 127 8.83 -4.90 -14.55
CA ASP A 127 9.55 -5.47 -15.69
C ASP A 127 10.59 -4.48 -16.25
N GLU A 128 11.47 -4.96 -17.13
CA GLU A 128 12.54 -4.12 -17.71
C GLU A 128 12.01 -2.85 -18.40
N SER A 129 10.81 -2.94 -18.97
CA SER A 129 10.14 -1.85 -19.69
C SER A 129 9.32 -0.93 -18.77
N ARG A 130 9.23 -1.23 -17.47
CA ARG A 130 8.46 -0.48 -16.46
C ARG A 130 6.98 -0.31 -16.80
N GLN A 131 6.39 -1.32 -17.44
CA GLN A 131 4.99 -1.36 -17.84
C GLN A 131 4.14 -2.23 -16.91
N ILE A 132 4.75 -3.24 -16.28
CA ILE A 132 4.05 -4.19 -15.41
C ILE A 132 4.58 -4.02 -14.00
N TYR A 133 3.68 -3.93 -13.01
CA TYR A 133 4.03 -3.82 -11.59
C TYR A 133 3.36 -4.94 -10.78
N LEU A 134 4.10 -5.64 -9.91
CA LEU A 134 3.61 -6.72 -9.03
C LEU A 134 4.25 -6.73 -7.64
#